data_AF-X1KUR5-F1
#
_entry.id   AF-X1KUR5-F1
#
_cell.length_a   1.000
_cell.length_b   1.000
_cell.length_c   1.000
_cell.angle_alpha   90.00
_cell.angle_beta   90.00
_cell.angle_gamma   90.00
#
_symmetry.space_group_name_H-M   'P 1'
#
loop_
_entity.id
_entity.type
_entity.pdbx_description
1 polymer ?
#
loop_
_entity_poly.entity_id
_entity_poly.type
_entity_poly.pdbx_seq_one_letter_code
_entity_poly.pdbx_strand_id
1 'polypeptide(L)'
;MRLPPRDLKNHQTFQKNVQKAVKAGLPKEEALKAMTIIPAKFLGVSSFLGSLEPGKIANIILTSGEIFDEKTRVERVFVDGISFEIKKPPKGEKPTKVNIAGKWSATVSSPMGELETILEIEQDGNEISGSISSNMGKWEIREGILSGNELALSISATIMGETMDLAFSGTAEKDSIEGTIAVQEWSMELKATRIPDGEF
;
A
#
# COMPACT_ATOMS: atom_id res chain seq x y z
N MET A 1 1.97 -35.53 -9.36
CA MET A 1 2.00 -34.20 -10.01
C MET A 1 2.99 -33.34 -9.24
N ARG A 2 4.23 -33.16 -9.74
CA ARG A 2 5.29 -32.38 -9.08
C ARG A 2 5.21 -30.94 -9.56
N LEU A 3 4.92 -29.98 -8.69
CA LEU A 3 5.06 -28.56 -9.01
C LEU A 3 6.56 -28.20 -9.04
N PRO A 4 7.08 -27.53 -10.08
CA PRO A 4 8.46 -27.08 -10.10
C PRO A 4 8.67 -25.93 -9.10
N PRO A 5 9.83 -25.86 -8.43
CA PRO A 5 10.19 -24.74 -7.55
C PRO A 5 10.68 -23.58 -8.42
N ARG A 6 9.75 -22.87 -9.06
CA ARG A 6 10.05 -21.62 -9.76
C ARG A 6 9.34 -20.49 -9.01
N ASP A 7 10.11 -19.45 -8.68
CA ASP A 7 9.69 -18.17 -8.08
C ASP A 7 9.54 -18.09 -6.55
N LEU A 8 10.56 -18.54 -5.81
CA LEU A 8 10.73 -18.20 -4.38
C LEU A 8 11.42 -16.84 -4.13
N LYS A 9 11.79 -16.08 -5.18
CA LYS A 9 12.54 -14.81 -5.03
C LYS A 9 11.65 -13.58 -4.82
N ASN A 10 10.34 -13.71 -4.96
CA ASN A 10 9.41 -12.60 -4.81
C ASN A 10 8.49 -12.85 -3.60
N HIS A 11 8.96 -12.45 -2.42
CA HIS A 11 8.32 -12.66 -1.12
C HIS A 11 6.86 -12.17 -1.07
N GLN A 12 6.49 -11.19 -1.91
CA GLN A 12 5.13 -10.67 -2.05
C GLN A 12 4.15 -11.66 -2.72
N THR A 13 4.65 -12.70 -3.38
CA THR A 13 3.82 -13.66 -4.15
C THR A 13 3.35 -14.85 -3.29
N PHE A 14 4.01 -15.10 -2.16
CA PHE A 14 3.72 -16.24 -1.29
C PHE A 14 2.26 -16.27 -0.84
N GLN A 15 1.76 -15.17 -0.26
CA GLN A 15 0.38 -15.08 0.20
C GLN A 15 -0.63 -15.29 -0.93
N LYS A 16 -0.40 -14.68 -2.11
CA LYS A 16 -1.27 -14.84 -3.28
C LYS A 16 -1.34 -16.31 -3.74
N ASN A 17 -0.23 -17.03 -3.67
CA ASN A 17 -0.19 -18.45 -4.05
C ASN A 17 -0.93 -19.34 -3.03
N VAL A 18 -0.84 -19.05 -1.74
CA VAL A 18 -1.61 -19.76 -0.71
C VAL A 18 -3.11 -19.49 -0.88
N GLN A 19 -3.52 -18.24 -1.15
CA GLN A 19 -4.91 -17.90 -1.47
C GLN A 19 -5.42 -18.66 -2.70
N LYS A 20 -4.62 -18.76 -3.77
CA LYS A 20 -4.97 -19.57 -4.95
C LYS A 20 -5.15 -21.05 -4.59
N ALA A 21 -4.30 -21.62 -3.73
CA ALA A 21 -4.43 -23.00 -3.29
C ALA A 21 -5.72 -23.23 -2.48
N VAL A 22 -6.07 -22.31 -1.59
CA VAL A 22 -7.35 -22.35 -0.84
C VAL A 22 -8.54 -22.29 -1.80
N LYS A 23 -8.50 -21.38 -2.79
CA LYS A 23 -9.52 -21.31 -3.84
C LYS A 23 -9.62 -22.59 -4.67
N ALA A 24 -8.50 -23.30 -4.86
CA ALA A 24 -8.45 -24.59 -5.55
C ALA A 24 -8.90 -25.78 -4.69
N GLY A 25 -9.33 -25.55 -3.44
CA GLY A 25 -9.89 -26.58 -2.55
C GLY A 25 -9.01 -26.98 -1.37
N LEU A 26 -7.87 -26.31 -1.14
CA LEU A 26 -7.09 -26.52 0.09
C LEU A 26 -7.91 -26.02 1.30
N PRO A 27 -8.10 -26.84 2.36
CA PRO A 27 -8.79 -26.39 3.56
C PRO A 27 -8.11 -25.18 4.20
N LYS A 28 -8.90 -24.13 4.51
CA LYS A 28 -8.41 -22.89 5.13
C LYS A 28 -7.61 -23.14 6.41
N GLU A 29 -8.07 -24.05 7.26
CA GLU A 29 -7.41 -24.39 8.51
C GLU A 29 -6.01 -25.00 8.27
N GLU A 30 -5.88 -25.88 7.27
CA GLU A 30 -4.62 -26.52 6.95
C GLU A 30 -3.63 -25.53 6.32
N ALA A 31 -4.13 -24.64 5.46
CA ALA A 31 -3.36 -23.52 4.94
C ALA A 31 -2.85 -22.62 6.08
N LEU A 32 -3.69 -22.34 7.09
CA LEU A 32 -3.30 -21.53 8.24
C LEU A 32 -2.22 -22.23 9.08
N LYS A 33 -2.39 -23.53 9.37
CA LYS A 33 -1.39 -24.34 10.08
C LYS A 33 -0.06 -24.38 9.34
N ALA A 34 -0.09 -24.52 8.01
CA ALA A 34 1.09 -24.52 7.15
C ALA A 34 1.87 -23.19 7.18
N MET A 35 1.19 -22.08 7.46
CA MET A 35 1.81 -20.76 7.61
C MET A 35 2.21 -20.42 9.06
N THR A 36 1.84 -21.24 10.05
CA THR A 36 1.98 -20.92 11.47
C THR A 36 2.65 -22.04 12.27
N ILE A 37 1.86 -22.98 12.79
CA ILE A 37 2.33 -23.99 13.74
C ILE A 37 3.22 -25.05 13.11
N ILE A 38 2.99 -25.41 11.84
CA ILE A 38 3.80 -26.43 11.14
C ILE A 38 5.26 -25.99 10.98
N PRO A 39 5.58 -24.81 10.42
CA PRO A 39 6.96 -24.35 10.34
C PRO A 39 7.57 -24.11 11.73
N ALA A 40 6.80 -23.62 12.71
CA ALA A 40 7.29 -23.45 14.08
C ALA A 40 7.69 -24.80 14.73
N LYS A 41 6.91 -25.86 14.49
CA LYS A 41 7.24 -27.22 14.93
C LYS A 41 8.48 -27.75 14.21
N PHE A 42 8.54 -27.58 12.89
CA PHE A 42 9.67 -28.04 12.08
C PHE A 42 10.99 -27.37 12.51
N LEU A 43 10.95 -26.09 12.87
CA LEU A 43 12.09 -25.33 13.36
C LEU A 43 12.37 -25.51 14.86
N GLY A 44 11.57 -26.30 15.58
CA GLY A 44 11.73 -26.54 17.02
C GLY A 44 11.39 -25.33 17.91
N VAL A 45 10.74 -24.30 17.38
CA VAL A 45 10.39 -23.05 18.09
C VAL A 45 8.91 -22.96 18.48
N SER A 46 8.15 -24.05 18.33
CA SER A 46 6.71 -24.09 18.61
C SER A 46 6.31 -23.78 20.06
N SER A 47 7.26 -23.86 21.01
CA SER A 47 7.05 -23.44 22.39
C SER A 47 6.89 -21.92 22.53
N PHE A 48 7.41 -21.15 21.56
CA PHE A 48 7.43 -19.69 21.59
C PHE A 48 6.61 -19.05 20.47
N LEU A 49 6.40 -19.76 19.35
CA LEU A 49 5.81 -19.22 18.12
C LEU A 49 4.79 -20.16 17.47
N GLY A 50 4.00 -19.63 16.56
CA GLY A 50 3.16 -20.40 15.64
C GLY A 50 1.74 -20.73 16.13
N SER A 51 1.36 -20.31 17.33
CA SER A 51 -0.03 -20.38 17.81
C SER A 51 -0.35 -19.21 18.75
N LEU A 52 -1.64 -18.92 18.91
CA LEU A 52 -2.15 -17.91 19.83
C LEU A 52 -2.49 -18.55 21.17
N GLU A 53 -1.49 -18.68 22.05
CA GLU A 53 -1.61 -19.31 23.37
C GLU A 53 -0.89 -18.46 24.43
N PRO A 54 -1.39 -18.41 25.68
CA PRO A 54 -0.71 -17.71 26.76
C PRO A 54 0.73 -18.20 26.98
N GLY A 55 1.66 -17.27 27.21
CA GLY A 55 3.08 -17.57 27.42
C GLY A 55 3.94 -17.63 26.15
N LYS A 56 3.35 -17.47 24.96
CA LYS A 56 4.08 -17.36 23.69
C LYS A 56 4.35 -15.91 23.29
N ILE A 57 5.30 -15.73 22.37
CA ILE A 57 5.63 -14.42 21.81
C ILE A 57 4.46 -13.92 20.96
N ALA A 58 4.04 -12.68 21.19
CA ALA A 58 2.91 -12.05 20.52
C ALA A 58 3.30 -11.52 19.12
N ASN A 59 3.56 -12.44 18.20
CA ASN A 59 3.68 -12.16 16.76
C ASN A 59 2.33 -12.42 16.09
N ILE A 60 1.52 -11.37 15.96
CA ILE A 60 0.10 -11.47 15.59
C ILE A 60 -0.20 -10.52 14.44
N ILE A 61 -1.06 -10.93 13.51
CA ILE A 61 -1.66 -10.00 12.55
C ILE A 61 -3.15 -9.86 12.84
N LEU A 62 -3.64 -8.63 12.84
CA LEU A 62 -5.06 -8.32 12.90
C LEU A 62 -5.54 -8.03 11.49
N THR A 63 -6.59 -8.71 11.06
CA THR A 63 -7.16 -8.55 9.73
C THR A 63 -8.59 -8.08 9.78
N SER A 64 -9.02 -7.35 8.75
CA SER A 64 -10.38 -6.79 8.61
C SER A 64 -11.46 -7.86 8.35
N GLY A 65 -11.08 -9.12 8.22
CA GLY A 65 -11.91 -10.25 7.82
C GLY A 65 -11.11 -11.55 7.77
N GLU A 66 -11.64 -12.59 7.12
CA GLU A 66 -10.96 -13.87 7.00
C GLU A 66 -9.66 -13.75 6.18
N ILE A 67 -8.56 -14.28 6.72
CA ILE A 67 -7.19 -14.09 6.20
C ILE A 67 -6.98 -14.49 4.71
N PHE A 68 -7.82 -15.38 4.16
CA PHE A 68 -7.71 -15.86 2.78
C PHE A 68 -8.68 -15.19 1.80
N ASP A 69 -9.55 -14.30 2.28
CA ASP A 69 -10.48 -13.58 1.40
C ASP A 69 -9.77 -12.44 0.67
N GLU A 70 -10.16 -12.19 -0.58
CA GLU A 70 -9.50 -11.18 -1.44
C GLU A 70 -9.70 -9.75 -0.96
N LYS A 71 -10.80 -9.49 -0.25
CA LYS A 71 -11.10 -8.17 0.31
C LYS A 71 -10.42 -7.92 1.66
N THR A 72 -9.91 -8.98 2.31
CA THR A 72 -9.31 -8.89 3.63
C THR A 72 -7.97 -8.17 3.60
N ARG A 73 -7.76 -7.32 4.60
CA ARG A 73 -6.54 -6.54 4.78
C ARG A 73 -5.94 -6.83 6.13
N VAL A 74 -4.64 -6.62 6.25
CA VAL A 74 -3.95 -6.53 7.53
C VAL A 74 -4.11 -5.10 8.04
N GLU A 75 -4.76 -4.95 9.20
CA GLU A 75 -5.00 -3.66 9.87
C GLU A 75 -3.85 -3.33 10.81
N ARG A 76 -3.40 -4.33 11.58
CA ARG A 76 -2.30 -4.19 12.53
C ARG A 76 -1.41 -5.41 12.51
N VAL A 77 -0.14 -5.19 12.82
CA VAL A 77 0.84 -6.24 13.06
C VAL A 77 1.41 -6.02 14.46
N PHE A 78 1.44 -7.07 15.25
CA PHE A 78 2.12 -7.10 16.54
C PHE A 78 3.42 -7.89 16.35
N VAL A 79 4.54 -7.31 16.76
CA VAL A 79 5.84 -7.96 16.78
C VAL A 79 6.36 -7.90 18.20
N ASP A 80 6.56 -9.07 18.82
CA ASP A 80 6.95 -9.18 20.23
C ASP A 80 6.05 -8.38 21.19
N GLY A 81 4.75 -8.35 20.89
CA GLY A 81 3.75 -7.58 21.66
C GLY A 81 3.69 -6.08 21.35
N ILE A 82 4.60 -5.55 20.54
CA ILE A 82 4.59 -4.15 20.10
C ILE A 82 3.68 -4.02 18.88
N SER A 83 2.69 -3.12 18.94
CA SER A 83 1.73 -2.90 17.85
C SER A 83 2.25 -1.91 16.81
N PHE A 84 2.14 -2.30 15.54
CA PHE A 84 2.39 -1.48 14.36
C PHE A 84 1.10 -1.39 13.55
N GLU A 85 0.61 -0.17 13.34
CA GLU A 85 -0.55 0.05 12.48
C GLU A 85 -0.13 0.06 11.02
N ILE A 86 -0.75 -0.80 10.20
CA ILE A 86 -0.57 -0.77 8.76
C ILE A 86 -1.47 0.36 8.23
N LYS A 87 -0.94 1.58 8.22
CA LYS A 87 -1.59 2.72 7.54
C LYS A 87 -1.45 2.51 6.02
N LYS A 88 -2.35 1.72 5.45
CA LYS A 88 -2.65 1.78 4.02
C LYS A 88 -3.83 2.72 3.81
N PRO A 89 -3.82 3.48 2.70
CA PRO A 89 -4.89 4.41 2.44
C PRO A 89 -6.25 3.73 2.35
N PRO A 90 -7.32 4.45 2.73
CA PRO A 90 -8.65 3.89 2.85
C PRO A 90 -9.13 3.38 1.50
N LYS A 91 -9.23 2.06 1.31
CA LYS A 91 -10.16 1.50 0.32
C LYS A 91 -11.56 1.66 0.90
N GLY A 92 -12.13 2.83 0.70
CA GLY A 92 -13.55 3.10 0.87
C GLY A 92 -14.26 2.98 -0.47
N GLU A 93 -15.23 2.06 -0.56
CA GLU A 93 -16.23 1.95 -1.62
C GLU A 93 -17.23 3.15 -1.58
N LYS A 94 -16.78 4.37 -1.21
CA LYS A 94 -17.61 5.57 -1.31
C LYS A 94 -17.52 6.09 -2.75
N PRO A 95 -18.64 6.18 -3.49
CA PRO A 95 -18.61 6.70 -4.85
C PRO A 95 -18.13 8.16 -4.82
N THR A 96 -17.04 8.41 -5.53
CA THR A 96 -16.45 9.74 -5.61
C THR A 96 -17.36 10.67 -6.40
N LYS A 97 -17.67 11.85 -5.85
CA LYS A 97 -18.41 12.91 -6.57
C LYS A 97 -17.50 13.99 -7.15
N VAL A 98 -16.24 14.00 -6.76
CA VAL A 98 -15.24 14.97 -7.20
C VAL A 98 -14.45 14.38 -8.37
N ASN A 99 -14.33 15.15 -9.46
CA ASN A 99 -13.46 14.83 -10.58
C ASN A 99 -12.16 15.64 -10.44
N ILE A 100 -11.06 14.93 -10.22
CA ILE A 100 -9.72 15.51 -10.09
C ILE A 100 -8.83 15.23 -11.29
N ALA A 101 -9.38 14.65 -12.37
CA ALA A 101 -8.62 14.41 -13.58
C ALA A 101 -8.14 15.74 -14.19
N GLY A 102 -6.90 15.75 -14.68
CA GLY A 102 -6.26 16.92 -15.28
C GLY A 102 -4.80 17.10 -14.84
N LYS A 103 -4.25 18.26 -15.21
CA LYS A 103 -2.90 18.67 -14.86
C LYS A 103 -2.90 19.49 -13.57
N TRP A 104 -1.96 19.19 -12.69
CA TRP A 104 -1.81 19.82 -11.38
C TRP A 104 -0.36 20.26 -11.20
N SER A 105 -0.18 21.47 -10.69
CA SER A 105 1.11 21.96 -10.23
C SER A 105 1.19 21.69 -8.74
N ALA A 106 2.13 20.85 -8.31
CA ALA A 106 2.36 20.53 -6.91
C ALA A 106 3.72 21.00 -6.42
N THR A 107 3.69 21.67 -5.28
CA THR A 107 4.87 22.07 -4.53
C THR A 107 5.02 21.13 -3.34
N VAL A 108 6.16 20.43 -3.31
CA VAL A 108 6.54 19.56 -2.19
C VAL A 108 7.50 20.33 -1.30
N SER A 109 7.09 20.59 -0.06
CA SER A 109 7.93 21.25 0.94
C SER A 109 8.75 20.19 1.67
N SER A 110 10.06 20.16 1.41
CA SER A 110 11.02 19.27 2.07
C SER A 110 12.00 20.08 2.92
N PRO A 111 12.67 19.47 3.92
CA PRO A 111 13.72 20.14 4.69
C PRO A 111 14.90 20.67 3.84
N MET A 112 15.08 20.14 2.62
CA MET A 112 16.12 20.58 1.68
C MET A 112 15.66 21.70 0.73
N GLY A 113 14.39 22.12 0.80
CA GLY A 113 13.79 23.14 -0.05
C GLY A 113 12.45 22.73 -0.66
N GLU A 114 11.82 23.65 -1.37
CA GLU A 114 10.58 23.41 -2.12
C GLU A 114 10.90 22.81 -3.49
N LEU A 115 10.25 21.69 -3.80
CA LEU A 115 10.37 21.00 -5.07
C LEU A 115 9.06 21.19 -5.86
N GLU A 116 9.14 21.82 -7.03
CA GLU A 116 8.01 21.90 -7.95
C GLU A 116 7.89 20.61 -8.79
N THR A 117 6.67 20.13 -8.90
CA THR A 117 6.31 18.91 -9.62
C THR A 117 5.01 19.12 -10.39
N ILE A 118 4.87 18.44 -11.52
CA ILE A 118 3.64 18.43 -12.31
C ILE A 118 3.03 17.05 -12.19
N LEU A 119 1.80 16.95 -11.69
CA LEU A 119 1.01 15.71 -11.73
C LEU A 119 0.03 15.77 -12.91
N GLU A 120 0.06 14.74 -13.74
CA GLU A 120 -1.02 14.41 -14.65
C GLU A 120 -1.84 13.32 -13.99
N ILE A 121 -3.08 13.64 -13.62
CA ILE A 121 -4.00 12.74 -12.93
C ILE A 121 -5.09 12.30 -13.91
N GLU A 122 -5.32 11.01 -13.99
CA GLU A 122 -6.43 10.37 -14.67
C GLU A 122 -7.30 9.66 -13.62
N GLN A 123 -8.62 9.78 -13.75
CA GLN A 123 -9.57 9.20 -12.79
C GLN A 123 -10.55 8.29 -13.51
N ASP A 124 -10.58 7.02 -13.09
CA ASP A 124 -11.59 6.04 -13.50
C ASP A 124 -12.43 5.63 -12.27
N GLY A 125 -13.53 6.34 -12.06
CA GLY A 125 -14.37 6.19 -10.87
C GLY A 125 -13.64 6.55 -9.57
N ASN A 126 -13.23 5.51 -8.83
CA ASN A 126 -12.50 5.64 -7.57
C ASN A 126 -11.00 5.34 -7.74
N GLU A 127 -10.58 4.81 -8.88
CA GLU A 127 -9.18 4.54 -9.17
C GLU A 127 -8.54 5.78 -9.80
N ILE A 128 -7.31 6.05 -9.38
CA ILE A 128 -6.51 7.16 -9.86
C ILE A 128 -5.24 6.61 -10.49
N SER A 129 -5.03 6.93 -11.76
CA SER A 129 -3.79 6.70 -12.50
C SER A 129 -3.15 8.05 -12.83
N GLY A 130 -1.89 8.02 -13.27
CA GLY A 130 -1.23 9.25 -13.65
C GLY A 130 0.28 9.19 -13.64
N SER A 131 0.88 10.34 -13.96
CA SER A 131 2.33 10.50 -13.96
C SER A 131 2.74 11.77 -13.22
N ILE A 132 3.88 11.70 -12.57
CA ILE A 132 4.50 12.80 -11.81
C ILE A 132 5.80 13.14 -12.51
N SER A 133 5.92 14.38 -12.96
CA SER A 133 7.12 14.90 -13.60
C SER A 133 7.76 15.96 -12.72
N SER A 134 9.05 15.84 -12.47
CA SER A 134 9.85 16.82 -11.74
C SER A 134 11.21 17.00 -12.43
N ASN A 135 11.99 17.98 -11.98
CA ASN A 135 13.38 18.18 -12.39
C ASN A 135 14.29 16.96 -12.09
N MET A 136 13.88 16.10 -11.15
CA MET A 136 14.57 14.86 -10.78
C MET A 136 14.17 13.63 -11.62
N GLY A 137 13.10 13.70 -12.41
CA GLY A 137 12.64 12.58 -13.23
C GLY A 137 11.12 12.52 -13.43
N LYS A 138 10.68 11.51 -14.19
CA LYS A 138 9.27 11.18 -14.38
C LYS A 138 8.96 9.83 -13.74
N TRP A 139 7.95 9.81 -12.88
CA TRP A 139 7.49 8.61 -12.18
C TRP A 139 6.02 8.37 -12.46
N GLU A 140 5.61 7.11 -12.50
CA GLU A 140 4.21 6.73 -12.69
C GLU A 140 3.58 6.38 -11.35
N ILE A 141 2.31 6.75 -11.20
CA ILE A 141 1.48 6.35 -10.07
C ILE A 141 1.22 4.85 -10.22
N ARG A 142 1.64 4.05 -9.24
CA ARG A 142 1.42 2.60 -9.26
C ARG A 142 0.01 2.24 -8.81
N GLU A 143 -0.45 2.88 -7.74
CA GLU A 143 -1.80 2.69 -7.21
C GLU A 143 -2.31 4.05 -6.74
N GLY A 144 -3.52 4.43 -7.15
CA GLY A 144 -4.17 5.64 -6.67
C GLY A 144 -5.63 5.36 -6.38
N ILE A 145 -6.12 5.89 -5.25
CA ILE A 145 -7.48 5.67 -4.78
C ILE A 145 -8.03 7.00 -4.28
N LEU A 146 -9.21 7.35 -4.77
CA LEU A 146 -9.99 8.48 -4.31
C LEU A 146 -11.30 7.95 -3.74
N SER A 147 -11.55 8.25 -2.46
CA SER A 147 -12.75 7.84 -1.73
C SER A 147 -13.42 9.05 -1.12
N GLY A 148 -14.49 9.55 -1.77
CA GLY A 148 -15.12 10.81 -1.41
C GLY A 148 -14.21 11.99 -1.75
N ASN A 149 -13.50 12.53 -0.75
CA ASN A 149 -12.49 13.59 -0.93
C ASN A 149 -11.11 13.11 -0.45
N GLU A 150 -10.99 11.90 0.11
CA GLU A 150 -9.71 11.38 0.59
C GLU A 150 -8.95 10.77 -0.58
N LEU A 151 -7.80 11.35 -0.90
CA LEU A 151 -6.92 10.91 -1.96
C LEU A 151 -5.71 10.21 -1.37
N ALA A 152 -5.36 9.07 -1.96
CA ALA A 152 -4.11 8.43 -1.66
C ALA A 152 -3.46 7.82 -2.88
N LEU A 153 -2.15 8.00 -2.97
CA LEU A 153 -1.34 7.59 -4.10
C LEU A 153 -0.11 6.83 -3.61
N SER A 154 0.29 5.79 -4.33
CA SER A 154 1.53 5.06 -4.14
C SER A 154 2.37 5.20 -5.39
N ILE A 155 3.57 5.74 -5.22
CA ILE A 155 4.50 6.03 -6.31
C ILE A 155 5.81 5.32 -5.99
N SER A 156 6.42 4.68 -6.98
CA SER A 156 7.74 4.08 -6.81
C SER A 156 8.76 4.94 -7.55
N ALA A 157 9.61 5.62 -6.79
CA ALA A 157 10.60 6.54 -7.32
C ALA A 157 12.01 6.01 -7.11
N THR A 158 12.80 5.99 -8.19
CA THR A 158 14.24 5.72 -8.08
C THR A 158 14.96 7.04 -7.89
N ILE A 159 15.40 7.32 -6.67
CA ILE A 159 16.15 8.52 -6.31
C ILE A 159 17.59 8.08 -6.01
N MET A 160 18.59 8.71 -6.64
CA MET A 160 20.02 8.36 -6.45
C MET A 160 20.39 6.90 -6.74
N GLY A 161 19.60 6.21 -7.57
CA GLY A 161 19.80 4.79 -7.91
C GLY A 161 19.15 3.80 -6.94
N GLU A 162 18.52 4.29 -5.86
CA GLU A 162 17.73 3.47 -4.94
C GLU A 162 16.24 3.64 -5.21
N THR A 163 15.51 2.53 -5.36
CA THR A 163 14.06 2.55 -5.53
C THR A 163 13.38 2.65 -4.17
N MET A 164 12.58 3.70 -4.00
CA MET A 164 11.81 3.97 -2.79
C MET A 164 10.33 4.03 -3.13
N ASP A 165 9.51 3.51 -2.23
CA ASP A 165 8.06 3.65 -2.32
C ASP A 165 7.64 4.89 -1.52
N LEU A 166 6.99 5.81 -2.23
CA LEU A 166 6.43 7.06 -1.72
C LEU A 166 4.92 6.86 -1.56
N ALA A 167 4.40 7.15 -0.36
CA ALA A 167 2.97 7.10 -0.10
C ALA A 167 2.44 8.51 0.13
N PHE A 168 1.58 9.00 -0.75
CA PHE A 168 0.83 10.23 -0.56
C PHE A 168 -0.52 9.92 0.11
N SER A 169 -0.86 10.70 1.13
CA SER A 169 -2.19 10.72 1.73
C SER A 169 -2.65 12.16 1.93
N GLY A 170 -3.85 12.49 1.48
CA GLY A 170 -4.36 13.84 1.56
C GLY A 170 -5.84 13.94 1.24
N THR A 171 -6.30 15.18 1.11
CA THR A 171 -7.64 15.51 0.66
C THR A 171 -7.57 16.20 -0.68
N ALA A 172 -8.40 15.77 -1.61
CA ALA A 172 -8.53 16.36 -2.93
C ALA A 172 -9.90 17.04 -3.08
N GLU A 173 -9.85 18.30 -3.49
CA GLU A 173 -10.98 19.11 -3.88
C GLU A 173 -10.96 19.36 -5.40
N LYS A 174 -11.93 20.12 -5.90
CA LYS A 174 -12.06 20.39 -7.33
C LYS A 174 -10.83 21.09 -7.92
N ASP A 175 -10.25 22.02 -7.15
CA ASP A 175 -9.21 22.95 -7.61
C ASP A 175 -7.92 22.91 -6.76
N SER A 176 -7.93 22.21 -5.62
CA SER A 176 -6.79 22.06 -4.70
C SER A 176 -6.63 20.61 -4.23
N ILE A 177 -5.39 20.19 -4.03
CA ILE A 177 -5.04 18.93 -3.38
C ILE A 177 -4.02 19.24 -2.30
N GLU A 178 -4.28 18.83 -1.07
CA GLU A 178 -3.34 19.00 0.04
C GLU A 178 -3.12 17.68 0.73
N GLY A 179 -1.90 17.41 1.14
CA GLY A 179 -1.60 16.20 1.87
C GLY A 179 -0.14 16.07 2.25
N THR A 180 0.21 14.86 2.63
CA THR A 180 1.54 14.51 3.10
C THR A 180 2.05 13.32 2.31
N ILE A 181 3.30 13.42 1.86
CA ILE A 181 4.07 12.31 1.29
C ILE A 181 4.89 11.70 2.41
N ALA A 182 4.62 10.45 2.75
CA ALA A 182 5.41 9.65 3.68
C ALA A 182 6.47 8.84 2.91
N VAL A 183 7.71 8.91 3.38
CA VAL A 183 8.88 8.23 2.80
C VAL A 183 9.71 7.64 3.93
N GLN A 184 9.58 6.33 4.17
CA GLN A 184 10.27 5.63 5.26
C GLN A 184 10.15 6.36 6.62
N GLU A 185 11.18 7.09 7.05
CA GLU A 185 11.19 7.85 8.32
C GLU A 185 10.83 9.34 8.19
N TRP A 186 10.67 9.87 6.97
CA TRP A 186 10.44 11.29 6.73
C TRP A 186 9.05 11.55 6.13
N SER A 187 8.52 12.74 6.37
CA SER A 187 7.27 13.22 5.77
C SER A 187 7.47 14.58 5.12
N MET A 188 6.91 14.77 3.94
CA MET A 188 6.93 16.04 3.21
C MET A 188 5.50 16.52 2.98
N GLU A 189 5.26 17.81 3.11
CA GLU A 189 3.95 18.37 2.77
C GLU A 189 3.88 18.58 1.25
N LEU A 190 2.74 18.21 0.66
CA LEU A 190 2.46 18.47 -0.74
C LEU A 190 1.21 19.35 -0.82
N LYS A 191 1.33 20.43 -1.60
CA LYS A 191 0.20 21.27 -2.00
C LYS A 191 0.15 21.31 -3.51
N ALA A 192 -0.96 20.90 -4.09
CA ALA A 192 -1.21 20.98 -5.52
C ALA A 192 -2.38 21.92 -5.84
N THR A 193 -2.22 22.65 -6.93
CA THR A 193 -3.25 23.50 -7.53
C THR A 193 -3.51 23.05 -8.95
N ARG A 194 -4.79 23.04 -9.35
CA ARG A 194 -5.19 22.65 -10.70
C ARG A 194 -4.63 23.66 -11.69
N ILE A 195 -3.92 23.18 -12.71
CA ILE A 195 -3.50 24.03 -13.83
C ILE A 195 -4.72 24.13 -14.74
N PRO A 196 -5.34 25.31 -14.89
CA PRO A 196 -6.42 25.47 -15.85
C PRO A 196 -5.89 25.17 -17.25
N ASP A 197 -6.58 24.31 -18.01
CA ASP A 197 -6.35 24.19 -19.44
C ASP A 197 -6.65 25.56 -20.04
N GLY A 198 -5.59 26.29 -20.42
CA GLY A 198 -5.72 27.56 -21.09
C GLY A 198 -6.39 27.35 -22.44
N GLU A 199 -7.66 27.72 -22.54
CA GLU A 199 -8.24 28.21 -23.79
C GLU A 199 -7.40 29.42 -24.23
N PHE A 200 -6.73 29.29 -25.38
CA PHE A 200 -6.45 30.43 -26.26
C PHE A 200 -7.58 30.54 -27.27
#